data_AF-A0A9E1VMK6-F1
#
_entry.id   AF-A0A9E1VMK6-F1
#
_cell.length_a   1.000
_cell.length_b   1.000
_cell.length_c   1.000
_cell.angle_alpha   90.00
_cell.angle_beta   90.00
_cell.angle_gamma   90.00
#
_symmetry.space_group_name_H-M   'P 1'
#
loop_
_entity.id
_entity.type
_entity.pdbx_description
1 polymer ?
#
loop_
_entity_poly.entity_id
_entity_poly.type
_entity_poly.pdbx_seq_one_letter_code
_entity_poly.pdbx_strand_id
1 'polypeptide(L)'
;MSKFGGFLAAVFLLFIIMGKIFFPFGDEPDFDRRVDRLYNDSALSFFLNDEAESELLNLKCTQSSSRPDISFSISTNCIDQNLSTFVDRIFYTLLVVSPLVLLMFFRRFFYYALKSNKHITYCDWNRRLDAISLTLIFPSAIYFLGLFSREVVTTAISLLLLLFWGRRLIVTAILLVIYYIDSGNAVPVIFFTITLLLYDLFSKKTYRPYLIALISFLIISFSYFFSDYLIFYIVQNFNFNKMNMLYNSIFLDGHHDKYPILLRSVITYISLVFMTAEGVKSLPLLIITTLFLLYLVAIGIFKKTKFILRSDKSYVLPVFAGITTIFFITITFPTHSYGKYYLFLLPFVAYALLFFYNKAYLAMIFIGFTILMFVAIILGYV
;
A
#
# COMPACT_ATOMS: atom_id res chain seq x y z
N MET A 1 3.18 8.29 -26.95
CA MET A 1 2.44 8.04 -25.69
C MET A 1 2.09 6.57 -25.58
N SER A 2 2.00 6.00 -24.37
CA SER A 2 1.60 4.61 -24.17
C SER A 2 0.08 4.47 -24.20
N LYS A 3 -0.51 3.70 -25.13
CA LYS A 3 -1.96 3.48 -25.19
C LYS A 3 -2.51 2.83 -23.91
N PHE A 4 -1.87 1.74 -23.46
CA PHE A 4 -2.27 1.03 -22.25
C PHE A 4 -2.05 1.86 -20.97
N GLY A 5 -0.91 2.56 -20.90
CA GLY A 5 -0.62 3.44 -19.76
C GLY A 5 -1.59 4.62 -19.68
N GLY A 6 -1.91 5.25 -20.80
CA GLY A 6 -2.90 6.33 -20.86
C GLY A 6 -4.31 5.87 -20.51
N PHE A 7 -4.73 4.68 -20.97
CA PHE A 7 -6.01 4.08 -20.59
C PHE A 7 -6.10 3.88 -19.07
N LEU A 8 -5.10 3.22 -18.46
CA LEU A 8 -5.11 2.99 -17.01
C LEU A 8 -5.01 4.28 -16.20
N ALA A 9 -4.29 5.29 -16.70
CA ALA A 9 -4.23 6.60 -16.05
C ALA A 9 -5.60 7.28 -16.06
N ALA A 10 -6.32 7.23 -17.18
CA ALA A 10 -7.67 7.79 -17.26
C ALA A 10 -8.65 7.05 -16.32
N VAL A 11 -8.59 5.72 -16.28
CA VAL A 11 -9.40 4.91 -15.35
C VAL A 11 -9.06 5.23 -13.89
N PHE A 12 -7.77 5.35 -13.56
CA PHE A 12 -7.32 5.74 -12.22
C PHE A 12 -7.85 7.13 -11.82
N LEU A 13 -7.72 8.13 -12.68
CA LEU A 13 -8.22 9.48 -12.41
C LEU A 13 -9.73 9.50 -12.21
N LEU A 14 -10.48 8.75 -13.04
CA LEU A 14 -11.92 8.61 -12.88
C LEU A 14 -12.29 7.98 -11.53
N PHE A 15 -11.60 6.90 -11.13
CA PHE A 15 -11.82 6.27 -9.83
C PHE A 15 -11.42 7.15 -8.65
N ILE A 16 -10.36 7.95 -8.76
CA ILE A 16 -10.00 8.92 -7.71
C ILE A 16 -11.09 9.98 -7.58
N ILE A 17 -11.59 10.54 -8.68
CA ILE A 17 -12.69 11.51 -8.67
C ILE A 17 -13.94 10.91 -8.03
N MET A 18 -14.34 9.70 -8.43
CA MET A 18 -15.47 9.01 -7.82
C MET A 18 -15.23 8.73 -6.33
N GLY A 19 -14.01 8.31 -5.96
CA GLY A 19 -13.61 8.05 -4.58
C GLY A 19 -13.77 9.26 -3.69
N LYS A 20 -13.42 10.46 -4.17
CA LYS A 20 -13.58 11.71 -3.41
C LYS A 20 -15.03 12.10 -3.16
N ILE A 21 -15.97 11.58 -3.94
CA ILE A 21 -17.41 11.82 -3.77
C ILE A 21 -18.03 10.78 -2.84
N PHE A 22 -17.71 9.50 -3.07
CA PHE A 22 -18.41 8.39 -2.43
C PHE A 22 -17.75 7.85 -1.15
N PHE A 23 -16.43 7.92 -1.00
CA PHE A 23 -15.78 7.41 0.21
C PHE A 23 -16.09 8.33 1.39
N PRO A 24 -16.56 7.81 2.54
CA PRO A 24 -17.05 8.65 3.63
C PRO A 24 -15.94 9.57 4.17
N PHE A 25 -16.31 10.83 4.41
CA PHE A 25 -15.44 11.86 4.95
C PHE A 25 -15.13 11.62 6.45
N GLY A 26 -13.96 12.05 6.95
CA GLY A 26 -13.60 11.94 8.38
C GLY A 26 -12.98 10.62 8.82
N ASP A 27 -13.07 9.58 7.99
CA ASP A 27 -12.48 8.26 8.24
C ASP A 27 -11.14 8.05 7.53
N GLU A 28 -10.51 9.16 7.18
CA GLU A 28 -9.10 9.10 6.89
C GLU A 28 -8.43 8.72 8.22
N PRO A 29 -7.68 7.61 8.29
CA PRO A 29 -7.08 7.15 9.53
C PRO A 29 -6.16 8.29 9.99
N ASP A 30 -6.65 9.06 10.96
CA ASP A 30 -6.04 10.24 11.58
C ASP A 30 -6.67 11.63 11.31
N PHE A 31 -7.74 11.82 10.51
CA PHE A 31 -8.34 13.16 10.34
C PHE A 31 -8.79 13.74 11.70
N ASP A 32 -9.73 13.09 12.39
CA ASP A 32 -10.27 13.56 13.68
C ASP A 32 -9.24 13.68 14.82
N ARG A 33 -8.07 13.01 14.72
CA ARG A 33 -7.01 13.04 15.75
C ARG A 33 -5.78 13.87 15.37
N ARG A 34 -5.62 14.24 14.10
CA ARG A 34 -4.42 14.88 13.57
C ARG A 34 -4.72 16.00 12.57
N VAL A 35 -5.96 16.47 12.45
CA VAL A 35 -6.29 17.75 11.80
C VAL A 35 -5.32 18.84 12.27
N ASP A 36 -5.06 18.94 13.58
CA ASP A 36 -4.06 19.85 14.15
C ASP A 36 -2.65 19.70 13.54
N ARG A 37 -2.24 18.48 13.16
CA ARG A 37 -0.93 18.24 12.53
C ARG A 37 -0.93 18.59 11.05
N LEU A 38 -2.06 18.53 10.37
CA LEU A 38 -2.21 18.99 9.00
C LEU A 38 -2.13 20.52 8.93
N TYR A 39 -2.71 21.22 9.91
CA TYR A 39 -2.59 22.68 10.06
C TYR A 39 -1.19 23.15 10.52
N ASN A 40 -0.55 22.41 11.42
CA ASN A 40 0.81 22.70 11.85
C ASN A 40 1.87 22.34 10.79
N ASP A 41 1.50 21.60 9.75
CA ASP A 41 2.35 21.33 8.60
C ASP A 41 2.16 22.46 7.58
N SER A 42 3.14 23.37 7.52
CA SER A 42 3.11 24.55 6.66
C SER A 42 2.96 24.24 5.17
N ALA A 43 3.23 23.00 4.74
CA ALA A 43 3.02 22.57 3.37
C ALA A 43 1.59 22.10 3.08
N LEU A 44 0.87 21.61 4.09
CA LEU A 44 -0.49 21.08 3.97
C LEU A 44 -1.55 22.10 4.37
N SER A 45 -1.23 23.00 5.31
CA SER A 45 -2.12 24.07 5.75
C SER A 45 -2.53 25.03 4.63
N PHE A 46 -1.72 25.15 3.57
CA PHE A 46 -2.10 25.90 2.35
C PHE A 46 -3.38 25.38 1.69
N PHE A 47 -3.69 24.09 1.84
CA PHE A 47 -4.88 23.45 1.26
C PHE A 47 -6.07 23.41 2.21
N LEU A 48 -5.92 23.95 3.42
CA LEU A 48 -6.97 24.01 4.43
C LEU A 48 -7.36 25.48 4.62
N ASN A 49 -8.62 25.81 4.35
CA ASN A 49 -9.14 27.15 4.53
C ASN A 49 -9.77 27.24 5.94
N ASP A 50 -9.29 28.14 6.80
CA ASP A 50 -9.70 28.23 8.21
C ASP A 50 -11.23 28.39 8.42
N GLU A 51 -11.93 29.00 7.46
CA GLU A 51 -13.39 29.16 7.50
C GLU A 51 -14.16 27.84 7.27
N ALA A 52 -13.59 26.92 6.48
CA ALA A 52 -14.23 25.65 6.13
C ALA A 52 -14.27 24.67 7.33
N GLU A 53 -13.34 24.77 8.27
CA GLU A 53 -13.27 23.88 9.45
C GLU A 53 -14.47 24.04 10.39
N SER A 54 -14.91 25.28 10.60
CA SER A 54 -16.03 25.59 11.51
C SER A 54 -17.35 25.01 11.00
N GLU A 55 -17.56 24.98 9.68
CA GLU A 55 -18.71 24.34 9.04
C GLU A 55 -18.55 22.80 8.98
N LEU A 56 -17.32 22.31 8.78
CA LEU A 56 -17.04 20.87 8.72
C LEU A 56 -17.22 20.15 10.06
N LEU A 57 -16.82 20.77 11.18
CA LEU A 57 -17.02 20.22 12.52
C LEU A 57 -18.51 20.07 12.88
N ASN A 58 -19.39 20.86 12.26
CA ASN A 58 -20.83 20.84 12.50
C ASN A 58 -21.55 19.73 11.72
N LEU A 59 -21.04 19.33 10.55
CA LEU A 59 -21.55 18.20 9.77
C LEU A 59 -20.87 16.90 10.23
N LYS A 60 -21.38 16.17 11.21
CA LYS A 60 -20.74 14.87 11.56
C LYS A 60 -21.10 13.81 10.52
N CYS A 61 -20.15 13.43 9.65
CA CYS A 61 -20.23 12.18 8.90
C CYS A 61 -20.20 11.02 9.90
N THR A 62 -21.27 10.24 9.94
CA THR A 62 -21.35 9.07 10.82
C THR A 62 -21.45 7.79 9.98
N GLN A 63 -20.69 6.80 10.43
CA GLN A 63 -20.74 5.43 9.91
C GLN A 63 -21.18 4.54 11.05
N SER A 64 -22.19 3.71 10.80
CA SER A 64 -22.64 2.73 11.79
C SER A 64 -22.38 1.32 11.29
N SER A 65 -21.54 0.61 12.03
CA SER A 65 -21.40 -0.85 11.92
C SER A 65 -21.06 -1.41 13.30
N SER A 66 -21.73 -2.49 13.71
CA SER A 66 -21.28 -3.24 14.88
C SER A 66 -20.18 -4.24 14.49
N ARG A 67 -19.46 -4.78 15.49
CA ARG A 67 -18.38 -5.75 15.25
C ARG A 67 -18.81 -6.98 14.44
N PRO A 68 -19.99 -7.60 14.69
CA PRO A 68 -20.48 -8.74 13.91
C PRO A 68 -21.24 -8.39 12.61
N ASP A 69 -21.55 -7.12 12.34
CA ASP A 69 -22.41 -6.79 11.20
C ASP A 69 -21.74 -7.04 9.85
N ILE A 70 -22.52 -7.64 8.95
CA ILE A 70 -22.17 -7.85 7.54
C ILE A 70 -22.53 -6.61 6.72
N SER A 71 -23.51 -5.83 7.20
CA SER A 71 -23.97 -4.57 6.63
C SER A 71 -23.39 -3.38 7.38
N PHE A 72 -23.27 -2.27 6.67
CA PHE A 72 -22.91 -0.97 7.23
C PHE A 72 -23.84 0.07 6.64
N SER A 73 -24.06 1.17 7.36
CA SER A 73 -24.74 2.34 6.82
C SER A 73 -23.87 3.57 6.94
N ILE A 74 -23.93 4.42 5.92
CA ILE A 74 -23.19 5.68 5.83
C ILE A 74 -24.22 6.81 5.78
N SER A 75 -24.07 7.80 6.67
CA SER A 75 -24.92 8.98 6.65
C SER A 75 -24.75 9.77 5.35
N THR A 76 -25.85 10.30 4.80
CA THR A 76 -25.81 11.15 3.59
C THR A 76 -24.98 12.42 3.80
N ASN A 77 -24.86 12.90 5.04
CA ASN A 77 -24.01 14.05 5.41
C ASN A 77 -22.55 13.87 4.98
N CYS A 78 -22.06 12.63 4.85
CA CYS A 78 -20.70 12.35 4.36
C CYS A 78 -20.52 12.83 2.91
N ILE A 79 -21.56 12.78 2.08
CA ILE A 79 -21.51 13.26 0.70
C ILE A 79 -21.43 14.79 0.69
N ASP A 80 -22.21 15.46 1.53
CA ASP A 80 -22.22 16.93 1.61
C ASP A 80 -20.84 17.47 2.03
N GLN A 81 -20.19 16.83 3.01
CA GLN A 81 -18.81 17.18 3.41
C GLN A 81 -17.76 16.87 2.34
N ASN A 82 -17.94 15.77 1.61
CA ASN A 82 -17.06 15.44 0.50
C ASN A 82 -17.15 16.48 -0.61
N LEU A 83 -18.36 16.97 -0.91
CA LEU A 83 -18.58 17.99 -1.92
C LEU A 83 -18.01 19.35 -1.51
N SER A 84 -18.14 19.74 -0.24
CA SER A 84 -17.59 21.02 0.25
C SER A 84 -16.05 21.07 0.18
N THR A 85 -15.37 19.96 0.45
CA THR A 85 -13.90 19.84 0.41
C THR A 85 -13.35 19.28 -0.91
N PHE A 86 -14.21 19.07 -1.90
CA PHE A 86 -13.87 18.30 -3.10
C PHE A 86 -12.70 18.90 -3.88
N VAL A 87 -12.73 20.22 -4.10
CA VAL A 87 -11.77 20.93 -4.96
C VAL A 87 -10.36 20.87 -4.38
N ASP A 88 -10.20 21.18 -3.10
CA ASP A 88 -8.88 21.19 -2.45
C ASP A 88 -8.31 19.77 -2.36
N ARG A 89 -9.14 18.80 -2.00
CA ARG A 89 -8.75 17.40 -1.87
C ARG A 89 -8.40 16.77 -3.22
N ILE A 90 -9.13 17.08 -4.29
CA ILE A 90 -8.80 16.58 -5.63
C ILE A 90 -7.53 17.24 -6.14
N PHE A 91 -7.35 18.54 -5.92
CA PHE A 91 -6.14 19.26 -6.33
C PHE A 91 -4.89 18.72 -5.63
N TYR A 92 -4.96 18.52 -4.31
CA TYR A 92 -3.90 17.88 -3.53
C TYR A 92 -3.58 16.47 -4.04
N THR A 93 -4.60 15.61 -4.19
CA THR A 93 -4.39 14.25 -4.67
C THR A 93 -3.76 14.25 -6.07
N LEU A 94 -4.23 15.11 -6.99
CA LEU A 94 -3.65 15.25 -8.33
C LEU A 94 -2.19 15.68 -8.29
N LEU A 95 -1.83 16.63 -7.41
CA LEU A 95 -0.43 17.06 -7.24
C LEU A 95 0.44 15.89 -6.81
N VAL A 96 0.02 15.14 -5.77
CA VAL A 96 0.79 14.01 -5.23
C VAL A 96 0.94 12.87 -6.23
N VAL A 97 -0.11 12.54 -6.99
CA VAL A 97 -0.08 11.42 -7.94
C VAL A 97 0.41 11.81 -9.34
N SER A 98 0.55 13.12 -9.63
CA SER A 98 1.00 13.60 -10.93
C SER A 98 2.32 12.98 -11.43
N PRO A 99 3.35 12.73 -10.60
CA PRO A 99 4.58 12.11 -11.08
C PRO A 99 4.33 10.69 -11.60
N LEU A 100 3.46 9.93 -10.94
CA LEU A 100 3.08 8.58 -11.35
C LEU A 100 2.26 8.59 -12.64
N VAL A 101 1.28 9.50 -12.75
CA VAL A 101 0.45 9.66 -13.95
C VAL A 101 1.30 10.06 -15.16
N LEU A 102 2.22 11.01 -15.00
CA LEU A 102 3.14 11.44 -16.06
C LEU A 102 4.03 10.27 -16.52
N LEU A 103 4.55 9.46 -15.59
CA LEU A 103 5.33 8.27 -15.91
C LEU A 103 4.52 7.27 -16.75
N MET A 104 3.22 7.14 -16.52
CA MET A 104 2.34 6.23 -17.28
C MET A 104 2.10 6.71 -18.72
N PHE A 105 1.93 8.02 -18.95
CA PHE A 105 1.72 8.59 -20.28
C PHE A 105 3.02 8.65 -21.10
N PHE A 106 4.09 9.15 -20.50
CA PHE A 106 5.34 9.52 -21.16
C PHE A 106 6.45 8.47 -20.96
N ARG A 107 6.09 7.19 -20.92
CA ARG A 107 7.01 6.06 -20.63
C ARG A 107 8.32 6.08 -21.41
N ARG A 108 8.26 6.37 -22.71
CA ARG A 108 9.42 6.39 -23.62
C ARG A 108 10.34 7.57 -23.30
N PHE A 109 9.78 8.74 -23.04
CA PHE A 109 10.55 9.93 -22.67
C PHE A 109 11.32 9.68 -21.37
N PHE A 110 10.63 9.24 -20.32
CA PHE A 110 11.25 8.97 -19.03
C PHE A 110 12.26 7.82 -19.07
N TYR A 111 12.05 6.79 -19.90
CA TYR A 111 13.04 5.74 -20.10
C TYR A 111 14.39 6.31 -20.58
N TYR A 112 14.37 7.19 -21.58
CA TYR A 112 15.59 7.78 -22.13
C TYR A 112 16.18 8.85 -21.20
N ALA A 113 15.35 9.71 -20.60
CA ALA A 113 15.81 10.74 -19.67
C ALA A 113 16.50 10.15 -18.43
N LEU A 114 15.98 9.02 -17.93
CA LEU A 114 16.50 8.35 -16.75
C LEU A 114 17.40 7.17 -17.11
N LYS A 115 17.94 7.09 -18.32
CA LYS A 115 18.80 5.98 -18.74
C LYS A 115 20.18 6.11 -18.10
N SER A 116 20.32 5.63 -16.86
CA SER A 116 21.57 5.75 -16.08
C SER A 116 22.41 4.46 -16.07
N ASN A 117 21.93 3.33 -16.59
CA ASN A 117 22.74 2.10 -16.61
C ASN A 117 22.21 1.04 -17.60
N LYS A 118 23.08 0.15 -18.11
CA LYS A 118 22.70 -0.95 -19.04
C LYS A 118 21.83 -2.05 -18.39
N HIS A 119 21.56 -1.97 -17.08
CA HIS A 119 20.88 -3.02 -16.31
C HIS A 119 19.36 -3.13 -16.56
N ILE A 120 18.68 -2.08 -17.03
CA ILE A 120 17.22 -2.10 -17.24
C ILE A 120 16.92 -1.94 -18.74
N THR A 121 16.38 -2.99 -19.35
CA THR A 121 15.92 -2.96 -20.75
C THR A 121 14.63 -2.15 -20.87
N TYR A 122 14.33 -1.65 -22.07
CA TYR A 122 13.06 -0.95 -22.31
C TYR A 122 11.84 -1.85 -22.06
N CYS A 123 11.96 -3.15 -22.35
CA CYS A 123 10.93 -4.14 -22.08
C CYS A 123 10.67 -4.31 -20.57
N ASP A 124 11.72 -4.40 -19.76
CA ASP A 124 11.61 -4.47 -18.30
C ASP A 124 11.01 -3.17 -17.73
N TRP A 125 11.51 -2.02 -18.19
CA TRP A 125 10.95 -0.71 -17.82
C TRP A 125 9.44 -0.61 -18.08
N ASN A 126 9.00 -1.01 -19.26
CA ASN A 126 7.57 -1.02 -19.60
C ASN A 126 6.76 -2.00 -18.74
N ARG A 127 7.32 -3.15 -18.38
CA ARG A 127 6.66 -4.12 -17.50
C ARG A 127 6.54 -3.60 -16.07
N ARG A 128 7.56 -2.93 -15.54
CA ARG A 128 7.50 -2.25 -14.23
C ARG A 128 6.46 -1.13 -14.21
N LEU A 129 6.39 -0.33 -15.27
CA LEU A 129 5.35 0.68 -15.42
C LEU A 129 3.96 0.06 -15.59
N ASP A 130 3.83 -1.06 -16.30
CA ASP A 130 2.57 -1.82 -16.35
C ASP A 130 2.16 -2.30 -14.95
N ALA A 131 3.10 -2.78 -14.13
CA ALA A 131 2.84 -3.20 -12.75
C ALA A 131 2.36 -2.03 -11.86
N ILE A 132 3.05 -0.89 -11.90
CA ILE A 132 2.63 0.32 -11.18
C ILE A 132 1.26 0.78 -11.67
N SER A 133 1.02 0.78 -12.98
CA SER A 133 -0.27 1.15 -13.57
C SER A 133 -1.41 0.26 -13.07
N LEU A 134 -1.17 -1.05 -12.96
CA LEU A 134 -2.13 -2.01 -12.41
C LEU A 134 -2.35 -1.78 -10.91
N THR A 135 -1.31 -1.49 -10.14
CA THR A 135 -1.46 -1.17 -8.71
C THR A 135 -2.34 0.05 -8.48
N LEU A 136 -2.20 1.10 -9.28
CA LEU A 136 -2.97 2.33 -9.09
C LEU A 136 -4.48 2.13 -9.23
N ILE A 137 -4.93 1.22 -10.12
CA ILE A 137 -6.35 0.91 -10.29
C ILE A 137 -6.86 -0.14 -9.29
N PHE A 138 -6.04 -0.59 -8.34
CA PHE A 138 -6.41 -1.58 -7.34
C PHE A 138 -7.21 -0.92 -6.19
N PRO A 139 -8.22 -1.59 -5.60
CA PRO A 139 -9.16 -0.96 -4.68
C PRO A 139 -8.49 -0.22 -3.51
N SER A 140 -7.57 -0.88 -2.82
CA SER A 140 -6.86 -0.28 -1.67
C SER A 140 -5.96 0.89 -2.04
N ALA A 141 -5.39 0.89 -3.25
CA ALA A 141 -4.60 2.01 -3.74
C ALA A 141 -5.48 3.21 -4.09
N ILE A 142 -6.64 2.99 -4.70
CA ILE A 142 -7.63 4.04 -4.99
C ILE A 142 -8.10 4.69 -3.69
N TYR A 143 -8.48 3.88 -2.69
CA TYR A 143 -8.89 4.38 -1.38
C TYR A 143 -7.77 5.19 -0.72
N PHE A 144 -6.57 4.61 -0.58
CA PHE A 144 -5.48 5.27 0.16
C PHE A 144 -4.95 6.52 -0.51
N LEU A 145 -4.68 6.48 -1.82
CA LEU A 145 -4.14 7.63 -2.55
C LEU A 145 -5.17 8.77 -2.63
N GLY A 146 -6.45 8.44 -2.41
CA GLY A 146 -7.54 9.39 -2.26
C GLY A 146 -7.65 10.02 -0.87
N LEU A 147 -6.76 9.75 0.09
CA LEU A 147 -6.79 10.39 1.41
C LEU A 147 -6.03 11.73 1.43
N PHE A 148 -6.39 12.61 2.34
CA PHE A 148 -5.70 13.87 2.58
C PHE A 148 -4.71 13.72 3.76
N SER A 149 -3.57 13.09 3.49
CA SER A 149 -2.56 12.82 4.52
C SER A 149 -1.13 12.80 3.99
N ARG A 150 -0.15 13.09 4.87
CA ARG A 150 1.29 12.97 4.60
C ARG A 150 1.71 11.54 4.26
N GLU A 151 0.99 10.54 4.78
CA GLU A 151 1.23 9.12 4.49
C GLU A 151 0.99 8.77 3.01
N VAL A 152 0.13 9.54 2.33
CA VAL A 152 -0.13 9.37 0.89
C VAL A 152 1.08 9.74 0.07
N VAL A 153 1.82 10.78 0.47
CA VAL A 153 3.06 11.20 -0.20
C VAL A 153 4.13 10.11 -0.06
N THR A 154 4.31 9.55 1.14
CA THR A 154 5.28 8.46 1.34
C THR A 154 4.92 7.23 0.54
N THR A 155 3.64 6.90 0.46
CA THR A 155 3.16 5.79 -0.37
C THR A 155 3.38 6.04 -1.85
N ALA A 156 3.01 7.20 -2.38
CA ALA A 156 3.23 7.56 -3.78
C ALA A 156 4.71 7.46 -4.18
N ILE A 157 5.61 7.95 -3.33
CA ILE A 157 7.06 7.85 -3.55
C ILE A 157 7.54 6.39 -3.45
N SER A 158 7.02 5.61 -2.49
CA SER A 158 7.41 4.20 -2.30
C SER A 158 7.03 3.30 -3.49
N LEU A 159 5.96 3.62 -4.23
CA LEU A 159 5.59 2.91 -5.46
C LEU A 159 6.69 2.99 -6.55
N LEU A 160 7.53 4.03 -6.52
CA LEU A 160 8.65 4.21 -7.44
C LEU A 160 9.81 3.23 -7.16
N LEU A 161 9.85 2.56 -6.00
CA LEU A 161 10.91 1.62 -5.67
C LEU A 161 11.04 0.49 -6.69
N LEU A 162 9.91 -0.06 -7.17
CA LEU A 162 9.94 -1.07 -8.22
C LEU A 162 10.58 -0.52 -9.51
N LEU A 163 10.24 0.70 -9.90
CA LEU A 163 10.72 1.31 -11.14
C LEU A 163 12.24 1.43 -11.15
N PHE A 164 12.83 1.84 -10.02
CA PHE A 164 14.26 2.05 -9.87
C PHE A 164 15.00 0.86 -9.24
N TRP A 165 14.31 -0.25 -8.95
CA TRP A 165 14.92 -1.44 -8.37
C TRP A 165 16.14 -1.90 -9.18
N GLY A 166 17.27 -2.12 -8.50
CA GLY A 166 18.57 -2.40 -9.10
C GLY A 166 19.49 -1.17 -9.21
N ARG A 167 18.98 0.05 -9.05
CA ARG A 167 19.78 1.28 -9.00
C ARG A 167 19.97 1.74 -7.56
N ARG A 168 21.00 1.20 -6.91
CA ARG A 168 21.25 1.37 -5.47
C ARG A 168 21.20 2.84 -5.02
N LEU A 169 21.87 3.75 -5.72
CA LEU A 169 21.89 5.18 -5.36
C LEU A 169 20.48 5.82 -5.37
N ILE A 170 19.69 5.55 -6.42
CA ILE A 170 18.33 6.09 -6.51
C ILE A 170 17.42 5.46 -5.46
N VAL A 171 17.54 4.15 -5.23
CA VAL A 171 16.78 3.45 -4.18
C VAL A 171 17.12 4.02 -2.80
N THR A 172 18.41 4.22 -2.47
CA THR A 172 18.82 4.82 -1.20
C THR A 172 18.29 6.25 -1.05
N ALA A 173 18.34 7.07 -2.11
CA ALA A 173 17.78 8.42 -2.08
C ALA A 173 16.26 8.40 -1.82
N ILE A 174 15.52 7.51 -2.50
CA ILE A 174 14.08 7.31 -2.26
C ILE A 174 13.82 6.93 -0.80
N LEU A 175 14.57 5.98 -0.24
CA LEU A 175 14.40 5.55 1.16
C LEU A 175 14.67 6.69 2.16
N LEU A 176 15.69 7.52 1.92
CA LEU A 176 15.99 8.68 2.75
C LEU A 176 14.86 9.71 2.71
N VAL A 177 14.30 9.98 1.52
CA VAL A 177 13.15 10.87 1.37
C VAL A 177 11.92 10.31 2.10
N ILE A 178 11.62 9.02 1.94
CA ILE A 178 10.50 8.38 2.65
C ILE A 178 10.69 8.47 4.17
N TYR A 179 11.90 8.21 4.68
CA TYR A 179 12.21 8.32 6.11
C TYR A 179 12.09 9.74 6.65
N TYR A 180 12.53 10.73 5.88
CA TYR A 180 12.42 12.15 6.24
C TYR A 180 10.95 12.62 6.28
N ILE A 181 10.13 12.17 5.33
CA ILE A 181 8.71 12.51 5.30
C ILE A 181 7.96 11.74 6.39
N ASP A 182 8.07 10.42 6.47
CA ASP A 182 7.39 9.67 7.50
C ASP A 182 8.20 8.45 7.92
N SER A 183 8.94 8.61 9.00
CA SER A 183 9.77 7.54 9.55
C SER A 183 8.95 6.34 10.02
N GLY A 184 7.65 6.48 10.30
CA GLY A 184 6.78 5.37 10.70
C GLY A 184 6.42 4.49 9.50
N ASN A 185 5.99 5.11 8.40
CA ASN A 185 5.74 4.43 7.12
C ASN A 185 7.03 3.95 6.43
N ALA A 186 8.18 4.55 6.75
CA ALA A 186 9.47 4.13 6.21
C ALA A 186 9.96 2.77 6.73
N VAL A 187 9.60 2.39 7.96
CA VAL A 187 10.11 1.16 8.60
C VAL A 187 9.82 -0.11 7.76
N PRO A 188 8.56 -0.39 7.35
CA PRO A 188 8.26 -1.55 6.50
C PRO A 188 8.97 -1.51 5.15
N VAL A 189 9.08 -0.32 4.55
CA VAL A 189 9.69 -0.11 3.23
C VAL A 189 11.21 -0.38 3.27
N ILE A 190 11.89 0.14 4.30
CA ILE A 190 13.32 -0.08 4.52
C ILE A 190 13.56 -1.57 4.83
N PHE A 191 12.77 -2.17 5.72
CA PHE A 191 12.91 -3.58 6.05
C PHE A 191 12.76 -4.47 4.80
N PHE A 192 11.70 -4.26 4.00
CA PHE A 192 11.53 -4.96 2.73
C PHE A 192 12.74 -4.81 1.81
N THR A 193 13.26 -3.60 1.67
CA THR A 193 14.40 -3.33 0.78
C THR A 193 15.64 -4.09 1.25
N ILE A 194 15.90 -4.12 2.56
CA ILE A 194 17.01 -4.89 3.15
C ILE A 194 16.79 -6.38 2.92
N THR A 195 15.61 -6.91 3.23
CA THR A 195 15.28 -8.33 3.01
C THR A 195 15.46 -8.74 1.55
N LEU A 196 14.97 -7.90 0.62
CA LEU A 196 15.10 -8.18 -0.81
C LEU A 196 16.55 -8.11 -1.29
N LEU A 197 17.37 -7.18 -0.77
CA LEU A 197 18.81 -7.14 -1.05
C LEU A 197 19.52 -8.39 -0.52
N LEU A 198 19.20 -8.82 0.71
CA LEU A 198 19.74 -10.06 1.29
C LEU A 198 19.39 -11.26 0.40
N TYR A 199 18.13 -11.37 -0.03
CA TYR A 199 17.70 -12.46 -0.91
C TYR A 199 18.37 -12.42 -2.28
N ASP A 200 18.54 -11.24 -2.86
CA ASP A 200 19.30 -11.07 -4.12
C ASP A 200 20.76 -11.55 -3.95
N LEU A 201 21.42 -11.19 -2.84
CA LEU A 201 22.79 -11.63 -2.53
C LEU A 201 22.91 -13.15 -2.39
N PHE A 202 21.99 -13.80 -1.66
CA PHE A 202 21.99 -15.26 -1.52
C PHE A 202 21.68 -15.96 -2.84
N SER A 203 20.74 -15.42 -3.62
CA SER A 203 20.30 -16.00 -4.89
C SER A 203 21.40 -16.00 -5.96
N LYS A 204 22.32 -15.03 -5.91
CA LYS A 204 23.46 -14.91 -6.83
C LYS A 204 24.50 -16.02 -6.66
N LYS A 205 24.70 -16.52 -5.44
CA LYS A 205 25.70 -17.57 -5.16
C LYS A 205 25.15 -18.96 -5.47
N THR A 206 23.91 -19.25 -5.05
CA THR A 206 23.26 -20.53 -5.34
C THR A 206 21.75 -20.34 -5.32
N TYR A 207 21.09 -20.31 -6.48
CA TYR A 207 19.63 -20.16 -6.51
C TYR A 207 18.97 -21.45 -6.02
N ARG A 208 18.61 -21.46 -4.74
CA ARG A 208 17.93 -22.56 -4.06
C ARG A 208 16.68 -21.98 -3.39
N PRO A 209 15.49 -22.10 -4.01
CA PRO A 209 14.26 -21.50 -3.48
C PRO A 209 13.94 -22.01 -2.07
N TYR A 210 14.33 -23.25 -1.75
CA TYR A 210 14.22 -23.80 -0.40
C TYR A 210 15.10 -23.08 0.63
N LEU A 211 16.28 -22.54 0.25
CA LEU A 211 17.10 -21.74 1.16
C LEU A 211 16.45 -20.39 1.44
N ILE A 212 15.86 -19.75 0.42
CA ILE A 212 15.13 -18.49 0.60
C ILE A 212 13.90 -18.71 1.50
N ALA A 213 13.16 -19.80 1.27
CA ALA A 213 12.04 -20.19 2.12
C ALA A 213 12.49 -20.49 3.57
N LEU A 214 13.61 -21.20 3.74
CA LEU A 214 14.19 -21.47 5.06
C LEU A 214 14.60 -20.19 5.77
N ILE A 215 15.29 -19.26 5.09
CA ILE A 215 15.68 -17.97 5.67
C ILE A 215 14.44 -17.14 6.03
N SER A 216 13.42 -17.13 5.16
CA SER A 216 12.14 -16.47 5.45
C SER A 216 11.51 -17.05 6.72
N PHE A 217 11.44 -18.38 6.81
CA PHE A 217 10.91 -19.09 7.96
C PHE A 217 11.70 -18.79 9.25
N LEU A 218 13.03 -18.72 9.18
CA LEU A 218 13.88 -18.37 10.33
C LEU A 218 13.64 -16.94 10.81
N ILE A 219 13.53 -15.96 9.90
CA ILE A 219 13.23 -14.56 10.26
C ILE A 219 11.86 -14.45 10.91
N ILE A 220 10.85 -15.13 10.35
CA ILE A 220 9.48 -15.11 10.89
C ILE A 220 9.45 -15.80 12.26
N SER A 221 10.06 -16.97 12.39
CA SER A 221 10.14 -17.70 13.66
C SER A 221 10.86 -16.88 14.73
N PHE A 222 11.96 -16.21 14.36
CA PHE A 222 12.66 -15.30 15.25
C PHE A 222 11.74 -14.16 15.74
N SER A 223 11.00 -13.50 14.84
CA SER A 223 10.04 -12.47 15.26
C SER A 223 8.95 -13.01 16.18
N TYR A 224 8.47 -14.22 15.94
CA TYR A 224 7.41 -14.85 16.73
C TYR A 224 7.86 -15.12 18.18
N PHE A 225 9.08 -15.61 18.37
CA PHE A 225 9.58 -15.95 19.71
C PHE A 225 10.29 -14.80 20.43
N PHE A 226 10.87 -13.83 19.70
CA PHE A 226 11.78 -12.83 20.27
C PHE A 226 11.37 -11.37 20.03
N SER A 227 10.16 -11.10 19.51
CA SER A 227 9.70 -9.73 19.22
C SER A 227 9.72 -8.82 20.46
N ASP A 228 9.14 -9.26 21.58
CA ASP A 228 9.06 -8.44 22.80
C ASP A 228 10.45 -8.12 23.36
N TYR A 229 11.33 -9.13 23.41
CA TYR A 229 12.72 -8.95 23.81
C TYR A 229 13.47 -7.98 22.88
N LEU A 230 13.22 -8.07 21.57
CA LEU A 230 13.83 -7.18 20.60
C LEU A 230 13.38 -5.74 20.81
N ILE A 231 12.08 -5.49 21.03
CA ILE A 231 11.57 -4.15 21.29
C ILE A 231 12.16 -3.61 22.60
N PHE A 232 12.11 -4.40 23.68
CA PHE A 232 12.69 -4.01 24.97
C PHE A 232 14.17 -3.66 24.84
N TYR A 233 14.95 -4.49 24.14
CA TYR A 233 16.37 -4.25 23.93
C TYR A 233 16.64 -2.97 23.12
N ILE A 234 15.87 -2.70 22.06
CA ILE A 234 16.02 -1.47 21.29
C ILE A 234 15.69 -0.25 22.16
N VAL A 235 14.61 -0.30 22.92
CA VAL A 235 14.16 0.81 23.77
C VAL A 235 15.20 1.14 24.84
N GLN A 236 15.71 0.13 25.54
CA GLN A 236 16.72 0.29 26.59
C GLN A 236 18.05 0.87 26.07
N ASN A 237 18.52 0.42 24.91
CA ASN A 237 19.84 0.81 24.41
C ASN A 237 19.86 2.11 23.60
N PHE A 238 18.77 2.42 22.91
CA PHE A 238 18.73 3.59 22.01
C PHE A 238 18.02 4.81 22.62
N ASN A 239 17.26 4.64 23.71
CA ASN A 239 16.60 5.68 24.52
C ASN A 239 16.08 6.91 23.75
N PHE A 240 15.47 6.68 22.58
CA PHE A 240 14.84 7.73 21.79
C PHE A 240 13.40 7.93 22.26
N ASN A 241 12.97 9.19 22.44
CA ASN A 241 11.58 9.52 22.82
C ASN A 241 10.53 8.79 21.98
N LYS A 242 10.77 8.66 20.66
CA LYS A 242 9.86 7.97 19.74
C LYS A 242 9.78 6.46 19.98
N MET A 243 10.89 5.83 20.40
CA MET A 243 10.92 4.41 20.76
C MET A 243 10.22 4.17 22.09
N ASN A 244 10.36 5.08 23.07
CA ASN A 244 9.64 5.02 24.33
C ASN A 244 8.13 5.17 24.12
N MET A 245 7.70 6.10 23.24
CA MET A 245 6.29 6.22 22.84
C MET A 245 5.77 4.94 22.18
N LEU A 246 6.57 4.33 21.30
CA LEU A 246 6.20 3.08 20.64
C LEU A 246 6.08 1.92 21.64
N TYR A 247 7.02 1.80 22.58
CA TYR A 247 6.95 0.83 23.67
C TYR A 247 5.66 0.98 24.50
N ASN A 248 5.37 2.22 24.92
CA ASN A 248 4.16 2.52 25.69
C ASN A 248 2.90 2.17 24.88
N SER A 249 2.86 2.52 23.59
CA SER A 249 1.72 2.19 22.74
C SER A 249 1.49 0.68 22.58
N ILE A 250 2.57 -0.11 22.58
CA ILE A 250 2.47 -1.57 22.40
C ILE A 250 2.03 -2.22 23.71
N PHE A 251 2.72 -1.94 24.82
CA PHE A 251 2.56 -2.68 26.07
C PHE A 251 1.62 -2.00 27.09
N LEU A 252 1.53 -0.67 27.11
CA LEU A 252 0.69 0.06 28.07
C LEU A 252 -0.70 0.39 27.50
N ASP A 253 -0.79 0.74 26.22
CA ASP A 253 -2.07 1.07 25.56
C ASP A 253 -2.84 -0.19 25.06
N GLY A 254 -2.40 -1.39 25.43
CA GLY A 254 -3.09 -2.66 25.15
C GLY A 254 -3.09 -3.11 23.68
N HIS A 255 -2.27 -2.51 22.80
CA HIS A 255 -2.18 -2.91 21.40
C HIS A 255 -1.58 -4.31 21.22
N HIS A 256 -0.71 -4.74 22.15
CA HIS A 256 -0.14 -6.08 22.17
C HIS A 256 -1.24 -7.15 22.30
N ASP A 257 -2.19 -6.97 23.22
CA ASP A 257 -3.20 -7.98 23.54
C ASP A 257 -4.47 -7.87 22.68
N LYS A 258 -4.57 -6.82 21.85
CA LYS A 258 -5.76 -6.53 21.02
C LYS A 258 -6.08 -7.66 20.04
N TYR A 259 -5.06 -8.31 19.45
CA TYR A 259 -5.23 -9.38 18.47
C TYR A 259 -4.18 -10.49 18.65
N PRO A 260 -4.54 -11.77 18.43
CA PRO A 260 -3.57 -12.86 18.36
C PRO A 260 -2.45 -12.58 17.35
N ILE A 261 -1.22 -12.95 17.69
CA ILE A 261 0.00 -12.59 16.96
C ILE A 261 -0.10 -12.92 15.45
N LEU A 262 -0.50 -14.14 15.10
CA LEU A 262 -0.63 -14.56 13.70
C LEU A 262 -1.80 -13.91 12.96
N LEU A 263 -2.85 -13.51 13.68
CA LEU A 263 -4.02 -12.87 13.08
C LEU A 263 -3.67 -11.46 12.55
N ARG A 264 -2.66 -10.80 13.12
CA ARG A 264 -2.18 -9.47 12.68
C ARG A 264 -1.76 -9.47 11.21
N SER A 265 -1.00 -10.49 10.78
CA SER A 265 -0.59 -10.65 9.36
C SER A 265 -1.78 -10.90 8.44
N VAL A 266 -2.80 -11.63 8.92
CA VAL A 266 -4.04 -11.87 8.18
C VAL A 266 -4.83 -10.58 8.02
N ILE A 267 -4.99 -9.79 9.09
CA ILE A 267 -5.63 -8.46 9.05
C ILE A 267 -4.90 -7.54 8.06
N THR A 268 -3.57 -7.58 8.05
CA THR A 268 -2.76 -6.80 7.10
C THR A 268 -3.03 -7.20 5.65
N TYR A 269 -3.09 -8.50 5.36
CA TYR A 269 -3.43 -8.99 4.02
C TYR A 269 -4.84 -8.57 3.58
N ILE A 270 -5.82 -8.77 4.46
CA ILE A 270 -7.23 -8.42 4.25
C ILE A 270 -7.37 -6.93 3.93
N SER A 271 -6.77 -6.06 4.76
CA SER A 271 -6.78 -4.61 4.54
C SER A 271 -5.96 -4.16 3.34
N LEU A 272 -4.91 -4.89 2.95
CA LEU A 272 -4.15 -4.61 1.73
C LEU A 272 -4.96 -4.94 0.46
N VAL A 273 -5.78 -5.98 0.49
CA VAL A 273 -6.65 -6.37 -0.64
C VAL A 273 -7.85 -5.44 -0.75
N PHE A 274 -8.46 -5.14 0.38
CA PHE A 274 -9.66 -4.32 0.48
C PHE A 274 -9.51 -3.32 1.62
N MET A 275 -9.25 -2.06 1.27
CA MET A 275 -9.11 -0.98 2.23
C MET A 275 -10.26 -0.01 2.03
N THR A 276 -10.99 0.22 3.10
CA THR A 276 -12.12 1.16 3.19
C THR A 276 -12.08 1.86 4.53
N ALA A 277 -12.93 2.86 4.67
CA ALA A 277 -13.21 3.58 5.89
C ALA A 277 -13.55 2.63 7.06
N GLU A 278 -13.11 2.99 8.27
CA GLU A 278 -13.52 2.40 9.55
C GLU A 278 -15.04 2.28 9.69
N GLY A 279 -15.51 1.05 9.53
CA GLY A 279 -16.93 0.71 9.69
C GLY A 279 -17.60 0.34 8.37
N VAL A 280 -17.00 0.69 7.23
CA VAL A 280 -17.35 0.09 5.94
C VAL A 280 -16.75 -1.32 5.88
N LYS A 281 -17.60 -2.34 6.06
CA LYS A 281 -17.21 -3.75 5.94
C LYS A 281 -18.01 -4.41 4.83
N SER A 282 -17.33 -5.05 3.89
CA SER A 282 -17.99 -5.94 2.94
C SER A 282 -17.35 -7.31 2.99
N LEU A 283 -17.79 -8.13 3.94
CA LEU A 283 -17.32 -9.51 4.12
C LEU A 283 -17.45 -10.35 2.83
N PRO A 284 -18.56 -10.29 2.07
CA PRO A 284 -18.69 -11.03 0.81
C PRO A 284 -17.65 -10.60 -0.23
N LEU A 285 -17.46 -9.28 -0.38
CA LEU A 285 -16.49 -8.75 -1.34
C LEU A 285 -15.07 -9.17 -0.96
N LEU A 286 -14.74 -9.11 0.32
CA LEU A 286 -13.45 -9.53 0.85
C LEU A 286 -13.16 -11.01 0.56
N ILE A 287 -14.15 -11.87 0.77
CA ILE A 287 -14.03 -13.31 0.48
C ILE A 287 -13.83 -13.52 -1.02
N ILE A 288 -14.63 -12.86 -1.88
CA ILE A 288 -14.53 -12.97 -3.34
C ILE A 288 -13.15 -12.51 -3.82
N THR A 289 -12.67 -11.34 -3.39
CA THR A 289 -11.36 -10.80 -3.80
C THR A 289 -10.24 -11.71 -3.33
N THR A 290 -10.32 -12.22 -2.10
CA THR A 290 -9.30 -13.12 -1.53
C THR A 290 -9.25 -14.45 -2.27
N LEU A 291 -10.39 -15.12 -2.44
CA LEU A 291 -10.47 -16.40 -3.16
C LEU A 291 -9.99 -16.26 -4.61
N PHE A 292 -10.34 -15.14 -5.27
CA PHE A 292 -9.93 -14.91 -6.64
C PHE A 292 -8.42 -14.63 -6.75
N LEU A 293 -7.83 -13.86 -5.83
CA LEU A 293 -6.38 -13.66 -5.79
C LEU A 293 -5.64 -14.98 -5.53
N LEU A 294 -6.13 -15.82 -4.60
CA LEU A 294 -5.58 -17.15 -4.35
C LEU A 294 -5.68 -18.04 -5.60
N TYR A 295 -6.83 -17.99 -6.30
CA TYR A 295 -7.03 -18.69 -7.57
C TYR A 295 -6.04 -18.25 -8.65
N LEU A 296 -5.81 -16.93 -8.81
CA LEU A 296 -4.79 -16.41 -9.74
C LEU A 296 -3.39 -16.91 -9.39
N VAL A 297 -3.02 -16.93 -8.11
CA VAL A 297 -1.70 -17.42 -7.69
C VAL A 297 -1.60 -18.93 -7.97
N ALA A 298 -2.61 -19.71 -7.57
CA ALA A 298 -2.63 -21.16 -7.78
C ALA A 298 -2.50 -21.52 -9.27
N ILE A 299 -3.33 -20.94 -10.13
CA ILE A 299 -3.25 -21.18 -11.59
C ILE A 299 -1.93 -20.69 -12.18
N GLY A 300 -1.41 -19.56 -11.69
CA GLY A 300 -0.12 -19.03 -12.14
C GLY A 300 1.00 -20.04 -11.90
N ILE A 301 0.99 -20.69 -10.72
CA ILE A 301 1.91 -21.76 -10.36
C ILE A 301 1.68 -23.00 -11.25
N PHE A 302 0.43 -23.47 -11.39
CA PHE A 302 0.11 -24.68 -12.17
C PHE A 302 0.40 -24.53 -13.67
N LYS A 303 0.11 -23.38 -14.29
CA LYS A 303 0.40 -23.14 -15.71
C LYS A 303 1.89 -23.16 -16.05
N LYS A 304 2.78 -22.97 -15.05
CA LYS A 304 4.22 -22.86 -15.27
C LYS A 304 5.08 -23.88 -14.54
N THR A 305 4.54 -24.90 -13.86
CA THR A 305 5.34 -26.08 -13.45
C THR A 305 6.09 -26.72 -14.64
N LYS A 306 5.64 -26.51 -15.88
CA LYS A 306 6.36 -26.88 -17.12
C LYS A 306 7.40 -25.87 -17.63
N PHE A 307 7.44 -24.62 -17.15
CA PHE A 307 8.30 -23.52 -17.66
C PHE A 307 9.33 -23.00 -16.63
N ILE A 308 9.17 -23.32 -15.34
CA ILE A 308 10.06 -22.90 -14.22
C ILE A 308 11.52 -23.35 -14.40
N LEU A 309 11.79 -24.33 -15.27
CA LEU A 309 13.14 -24.77 -15.62
C LEU A 309 13.95 -23.77 -16.47
N ARG A 310 13.34 -22.71 -17.02
CA ARG A 310 14.05 -21.70 -17.84
C ARG A 310 13.99 -20.28 -17.24
N SER A 311 14.91 -20.02 -16.31
CA SER A 311 15.75 -18.82 -16.26
C SER A 311 15.10 -17.41 -16.29
N ASP A 312 14.09 -17.14 -15.47
CA ASP A 312 13.87 -15.75 -15.03
C ASP A 312 13.51 -15.69 -13.55
N LYS A 313 14.56 -15.58 -12.74
CA LYS A 313 14.61 -15.73 -11.28
C LYS A 313 14.14 -14.48 -10.52
N SER A 314 13.75 -13.41 -11.24
CA SER A 314 13.63 -12.05 -10.70
C SER A 314 12.33 -11.74 -9.97
N TYR A 315 11.24 -12.48 -10.22
CA TYR A 315 9.92 -12.15 -9.69
C TYR A 315 9.53 -12.90 -8.40
N VAL A 316 10.23 -13.98 -8.04
CA VAL A 316 9.92 -14.79 -6.85
C VAL A 316 10.48 -14.14 -5.58
N LEU A 317 11.69 -13.58 -5.65
CA LEU A 317 12.36 -12.97 -4.48
C LEU A 317 11.54 -11.83 -3.86
N PRO A 318 10.97 -10.88 -4.62
CA PRO A 318 10.14 -9.81 -4.05
C PRO A 318 8.90 -10.34 -3.33
N VAL A 319 8.30 -11.44 -3.79
CA VAL A 319 7.12 -12.03 -3.12
C VAL A 319 7.51 -12.62 -1.77
N PHE A 320 8.59 -13.40 -1.69
CA PHE A 320 9.09 -13.92 -0.41
C PHE A 320 9.54 -12.80 0.54
N ALA A 321 10.22 -11.77 0.02
CA ALA A 321 10.62 -10.62 0.81
C ALA A 321 9.40 -9.86 1.35
N GLY A 322 8.35 -9.70 0.54
CA GLY A 322 7.09 -9.08 0.95
C GLY A 322 6.38 -9.87 2.05
N ILE A 323 6.23 -11.18 1.89
CA ILE A 323 5.65 -12.06 2.92
C ILE A 323 6.45 -11.96 4.23
N THR A 324 7.78 -12.10 4.15
CA THR A 324 8.65 -12.01 5.32
C THR A 324 8.55 -10.65 6.00
N THR A 325 8.45 -9.57 5.22
CA THR A 325 8.28 -8.20 5.74
C THR A 325 6.97 -8.05 6.49
N ILE A 326 5.86 -8.50 5.89
CA ILE A 326 4.54 -8.44 6.54
C ILE A 326 4.60 -9.18 7.86
N PHE A 327 4.96 -10.47 7.85
CA PHE A 327 4.99 -11.27 9.07
C PHE A 327 5.94 -10.69 10.13
N PHE A 328 7.16 -10.33 9.77
CA PHE A 328 8.12 -9.79 10.72
C PHE A 328 7.60 -8.49 11.37
N ILE A 329 7.17 -7.53 10.55
CA ILE A 329 6.75 -6.22 11.06
C ILE A 329 5.44 -6.33 11.86
N THR A 330 4.44 -7.10 11.44
CA THR A 330 3.16 -7.16 12.15
C THR A 330 3.25 -7.96 13.46
N ILE A 331 4.17 -8.93 13.52
CA ILE A 331 4.46 -9.67 14.75
C ILE A 331 5.21 -8.76 15.73
N THR A 332 6.26 -8.08 15.28
CA THR A 332 7.08 -7.21 16.13
C THR A 332 6.38 -5.90 16.50
N PHE A 333 5.72 -5.24 15.55
CA PHE A 333 5.09 -3.93 15.73
C PHE A 333 3.58 -4.04 15.48
N PRO A 334 2.76 -4.39 16.49
CA PRO A 334 1.32 -4.56 16.32
C PRO A 334 0.62 -3.28 15.82
N THR A 335 1.20 -2.11 16.08
CA THR A 335 0.73 -0.81 15.58
C THR A 335 0.81 -0.68 14.05
N HIS A 336 1.59 -1.52 13.37
CA HIS A 336 1.73 -1.56 11.92
C HIS A 336 0.89 -2.66 11.26
N SER A 337 -0.12 -3.22 11.93
CA SER A 337 -0.94 -4.33 11.39
C SER A 337 -1.94 -3.95 10.29
N TYR A 338 -1.90 -2.71 9.79
CA TYR A 338 -2.84 -2.22 8.77
C TYR A 338 -2.19 -2.17 7.38
N GLY A 339 -2.95 -2.55 6.35
CA GLY A 339 -2.48 -2.70 4.97
C GLY A 339 -1.88 -1.44 4.34
N LYS A 340 -2.25 -0.24 4.84
CA LYS A 340 -1.72 1.04 4.36
C LYS A 340 -0.19 1.10 4.32
N TYR A 341 0.45 0.51 5.33
CA TYR A 341 1.90 0.44 5.49
C TYR A 341 2.61 -0.41 4.40
N TYR A 342 1.86 -1.23 3.67
CA TYR A 342 2.38 -2.25 2.75
C TYR A 342 1.91 -2.09 1.31
N LEU A 343 1.17 -1.02 0.98
CA LEU A 343 0.73 -0.73 -0.39
C LEU A 343 1.87 -0.68 -1.40
N PHE A 344 3.07 -0.31 -0.96
CA PHE A 344 4.30 -0.31 -1.76
C PHE A 344 4.72 -1.71 -2.26
N LEU A 345 4.19 -2.79 -1.68
CA LEU A 345 4.43 -4.17 -2.13
C LEU A 345 3.57 -4.55 -3.35
N LEU A 346 2.42 -3.90 -3.55
CA LEU A 346 1.50 -4.23 -4.64
C LEU A 346 2.13 -4.18 -6.04
N PRO A 347 2.99 -3.20 -6.38
CA PRO A 347 3.67 -3.21 -7.68
C PRO A 347 4.57 -4.42 -7.86
N PHE A 348 5.24 -4.90 -6.80
CA PHE A 348 6.09 -6.09 -6.89
C PHE A 348 5.25 -7.36 -7.14
N VAL A 349 4.07 -7.45 -6.50
CA VAL A 349 3.11 -8.54 -6.73
C VAL A 349 2.54 -8.47 -8.15
N ALA A 350 2.08 -7.30 -8.60
CA ALA A 350 1.57 -7.09 -9.96
C ALA A 350 2.65 -7.39 -11.02
N TYR A 351 3.89 -6.99 -10.75
CA TYR A 351 5.03 -7.32 -11.60
C TYR A 351 5.25 -8.82 -11.73
N ALA A 352 5.12 -9.58 -10.63
CA ALA A 352 5.18 -11.04 -10.66
C ALA A 352 4.01 -11.64 -11.46
N LEU A 353 2.77 -11.16 -11.25
CA LEU A 353 1.59 -11.62 -11.99
C LEU A 353 1.71 -11.39 -13.50
N LEU A 354 2.37 -10.32 -13.94
CA LEU A 354 2.63 -10.03 -15.36
C LEU A 354 3.54 -11.07 -16.06
N PHE A 355 4.23 -11.95 -15.31
CA PHE A 355 4.94 -13.10 -15.90
C PHE A 355 4.03 -14.29 -16.20
N PHE A 356 2.83 -14.30 -15.64
CA PHE A 356 1.86 -15.41 -15.75
C PHE A 356 0.62 -15.01 -16.55
N TYR A 357 0.23 -13.74 -16.51
CA TYR A 357 -1.02 -13.25 -17.05
C TYR A 357 -0.80 -12.08 -18.01
N ASN A 358 -1.71 -11.94 -18.97
CA ASN A 358 -1.75 -10.77 -19.84
C ASN A 358 -2.16 -9.54 -19.01
N LYS A 359 -1.47 -8.42 -19.21
CA LYS A 359 -1.77 -7.13 -18.57
C LYS A 359 -3.20 -6.65 -18.78
N ALA A 360 -3.82 -6.92 -19.93
CA ALA A 360 -5.22 -6.54 -20.18
C ALA A 360 -6.18 -7.37 -19.31
N TYR A 361 -5.89 -8.66 -19.13
CA TYR A 361 -6.66 -9.54 -18.26
C TYR A 361 -6.57 -9.10 -16.80
N LEU A 362 -5.35 -8.82 -16.30
CA LEU A 362 -5.15 -8.28 -14.95
C LEU A 362 -5.84 -6.93 -14.76
N ALA A 363 -5.80 -6.05 -15.77
CA ALA A 363 -6.49 -4.76 -15.72
C ALA A 363 -8.00 -4.93 -15.56
N MET A 364 -8.64 -5.80 -16.35
CA MET A 364 -10.08 -6.07 -16.23
C MET A 364 -10.46 -6.56 -14.83
N ILE A 365 -9.66 -7.45 -14.25
CA ILE A 365 -9.90 -7.97 -12.89
C ILE A 365 -9.79 -6.85 -11.85
N PHE A 366 -8.71 -6.07 -11.88
CA PHE A 366 -8.47 -5.03 -10.88
C PHE A 366 -9.50 -3.90 -10.99
N ILE A 367 -9.88 -3.51 -12.21
CA ILE A 367 -11.02 -2.62 -12.46
C ILE A 367 -12.30 -3.20 -11.88
N GLY A 368 -12.58 -4.49 -12.12
CA GLY A 368 -13.75 -5.18 -11.58
C GLY A 368 -13.80 -5.16 -10.06
N PHE A 369 -12.69 -5.43 -9.37
CA PHE A 369 -12.61 -5.31 -7.91
C PHE A 369 -12.89 -3.89 -7.42
N THR A 370 -12.36 -2.89 -8.11
CA THR A 370 -12.58 -1.49 -7.74
C THR A 370 -14.02 -1.05 -7.97
N ILE A 371 -14.65 -1.49 -9.06
CA ILE A 371 -16.09 -1.27 -9.29
C ILE A 371 -16.92 -1.94 -8.19
N LEU A 372 -16.60 -3.18 -7.82
CA LEU A 372 -17.31 -3.87 -6.73
C LEU A 372 -17.16 -3.13 -5.39
N MET A 373 -16.00 -2.55 -5.11
CA MET A 373 -15.80 -1.68 -3.95
C MET A 373 -16.73 -0.46 -3.98
N PHE A 374 -16.80 0.23 -5.12
CA PHE A 374 -17.73 1.37 -5.28
C PHE A 374 -19.18 0.96 -5.11
N VAL A 375 -19.60 -0.17 -5.70
CA VAL A 375 -20.95 -0.69 -5.55
C VAL A 375 -21.25 -0.99 -4.08
N ALA A 376 -20.34 -1.64 -3.37
CA ALA A 376 -20.52 -1.92 -1.95
C ALA A 376 -20.70 -0.63 -1.14
N ILE A 377 -19.90 0.40 -1.39
CA ILE A 377 -19.97 1.68 -0.67
C ILE A 377 -21.25 2.44 -1.01
N ILE A 378 -21.65 2.50 -2.29
CA ILE A 378 -22.89 3.14 -2.72
C ILE A 378 -24.11 2.47 -2.08
N LEU A 379 -24.11 1.13 -2.00
CA LEU A 379 -25.16 0.39 -1.29
C LEU A 379 -25.20 0.70 0.22
N GLY A 380 -24.13 1.19 0.82
CA GLY A 380 -24.14 1.62 2.22
C GLY A 380 -24.82 2.98 2.46
N TYR A 381 -25.06 3.78 1.42
CA TYR A 381 -25.81 5.03 1.51
C TYR A 381 -27.33 4.85 1.33
N VAL A 382 -27.75 3.67 0.86
CA VAL A 382 -29.15 3.29 0.62
C VAL A 382 -29.63 2.42 1.76
#